data_AF-A0A2N3Y4Q2-F1
#
_entry.id   AF-A0A2N3Y4Q2-F1
#
_cell.length_a   1.000
_cell.length_b   1.000
_cell.length_c   1.000
_cell.angle_alpha   90.00
_cell.angle_beta   90.00
_cell.angle_gamma   90.00
#
_symmetry.space_group_name_H-M   'P 1'
#
loop_
_entity.id
_entity.type
_entity.pdbx_description
1 polymer ?
#
loop_
_entity_poly.entity_id
_entity_poly.type
_entity_poly.pdbx_seq_one_letter_code
_entity_poly.pdbx_strand_id
1 'polypeptide(L)'
;MEIQPANDAERIAVLRHLHAQLRIAVPSLVVAPDSDEVRMMLDDLRRTIDDKWRMLTAAAPRTLAALRCAFEYAGTGRPDQCASELVAAHRHLAAILNS
;
A
#
# COMPACT_ATOMS: atom_id res chain seq x y z
N MET A 1 24.69 18.23 13.59
CA MET A 1 23.73 17.14 13.85
C MET A 1 23.13 16.79 12.51
N GLU A 2 23.80 15.94 11.74
CA GLU A 2 23.43 15.67 10.34
C GLU A 2 23.40 14.15 10.10
N ILE A 3 22.18 13.63 10.00
CA ILE A 3 21.78 12.25 9.68
C ILE A 3 20.43 12.44 8.96
N GLN A 4 20.12 12.03 7.73
CA GLN A 4 20.76 11.12 6.78
C GLN A 4 20.10 11.29 5.38
N PRO A 5 20.79 11.73 4.30
CA PRO A 5 20.21 11.74 2.95
C PRO A 5 19.91 10.32 2.41
N ALA A 6 20.61 9.29 2.94
CA ALA A 6 20.39 7.90 2.58
C ALA A 6 19.01 7.36 3.03
N ASN A 7 18.51 7.79 4.19
CA ASN A 7 17.22 7.33 4.71
C ASN A 7 16.04 7.93 3.94
N ASP A 8 16.21 9.14 3.43
CA ASP A 8 15.18 9.84 2.65
C ASP A 8 15.04 9.25 1.24
N ALA A 9 16.15 8.93 0.59
CA ALA A 9 16.15 8.25 -0.70
C ALA A 9 15.53 6.85 -0.60
N GLU A 10 15.89 6.08 0.42
CA GLU A 10 15.29 4.76 0.69
C GLU A 10 13.79 4.88 0.96
N ARG A 11 13.38 5.83 1.81
CA ARG A 11 11.96 6.11 2.09
C ARG A 11 11.19 6.41 0.80
N ILE A 12 11.69 7.32 -0.04
CA ILE A 12 11.04 7.66 -1.32
C ILE A 12 10.97 6.43 -2.23
N ALA A 13 12.02 5.61 -2.30
CA ALA A 13 12.02 4.38 -3.09
C ALA A 13 10.93 3.40 -2.63
N VAL A 14 10.78 3.19 -1.32
CA VAL A 14 9.72 2.36 -0.74
C VAL A 14 8.33 2.91 -1.06
N LEU A 15 8.10 4.21 -0.90
CA LEU A 15 6.81 4.84 -1.20
C LEU A 15 6.46 4.73 -2.69
N ARG A 16 7.44 4.91 -3.59
CA ARG A 16 7.25 4.72 -5.05
C ARG A 16 6.95 3.26 -5.39
N HIS A 17 7.65 2.32 -4.76
CA HIS A 17 7.41 0.90 -4.96
C HIS A 17 5.99 0.50 -4.55
N LEU A 18 5.54 0.92 -3.37
CA LEU A 18 4.16 0.70 -2.90
C LEU A 18 3.13 1.34 -3.83
N HIS A 19 3.38 2.57 -4.29
CA HIS A 19 2.49 3.24 -5.23
C HIS A 19 2.36 2.45 -6.55
N ALA A 20 3.47 1.91 -7.06
CA ALA A 20 3.47 1.05 -8.25
C ALA A 20 2.72 -0.28 -8.02
N GLN A 21 2.94 -0.95 -6.89
CA GLN A 21 2.19 -2.16 -6.54
C GLN A 21 0.68 -1.91 -6.49
N LEU A 22 0.26 -0.81 -5.85
CA LEU A 22 -1.16 -0.46 -5.75
C LEU A 22 -1.80 -0.15 -7.12
N ARG A 23 -1.06 0.50 -8.02
CA ARG A 23 -1.51 0.77 -9.39
C ARG A 23 -1.86 -0.52 -10.15
N ILE A 24 -1.19 -1.63 -9.84
CA ILE A 24 -1.43 -2.94 -10.46
C ILE A 24 -2.49 -3.72 -9.69
N ALA A 25 -2.43 -3.72 -8.35
CA ALA A 25 -3.34 -4.52 -7.50
C ALA A 25 -4.80 -4.09 -7.62
N VAL A 26 -5.08 -2.79 -7.69
CA VAL A 26 -6.45 -2.26 -7.76
C VAL A 26 -7.23 -2.80 -8.98
N PRO A 27 -6.77 -2.67 -10.24
CA PRO A 27 -7.52 -3.18 -11.37
C PRO A 27 -7.64 -4.71 -11.35
N SER A 28 -6.63 -5.44 -10.90
CA SER A 28 -6.70 -6.90 -10.77
C SER A 28 -7.78 -7.34 -9.79
N LEU A 29 -7.88 -6.68 -8.63
CA LEU A 29 -8.91 -6.94 -7.62
C LEU A 29 -10.33 -6.67 -8.16
N VAL A 30 -10.51 -5.64 -8.97
CA VAL A 30 -11.82 -5.31 -9.57
C VAL A 30 -12.24 -6.34 -10.62
N VAL A 31 -11.29 -6.83 -11.42
CA VAL A 31 -11.55 -7.74 -12.55
C VAL A 31 -11.73 -9.19 -12.08
N ALA A 32 -10.90 -9.64 -11.13
CA ALA A 32 -10.83 -11.04 -10.71
C ALA A 32 -10.55 -11.15 -9.20
N PRO A 33 -11.49 -10.70 -8.33
CA PRO A 33 -11.27 -10.61 -6.88
C PRO A 33 -10.96 -11.94 -6.21
N ASP A 34 -11.47 -13.05 -6.75
CA ASP A 34 -11.32 -14.40 -6.19
C ASP A 34 -10.14 -15.19 -6.80
N SER A 35 -9.35 -14.55 -7.67
CA SER A 35 -8.19 -15.20 -8.28
C SER A 35 -7.06 -15.42 -7.26
N ASP A 36 -6.34 -16.53 -7.42
CA ASP A 36 -5.14 -16.79 -6.62
C ASP A 36 -4.07 -15.72 -6.84
N GLU A 37 -4.01 -15.13 -8.03
CA GLU A 37 -3.11 -14.02 -8.35
C GLU A 37 -3.39 -12.79 -7.47
N VAL A 38 -4.66 -12.38 -7.34
CA VAL A 38 -5.03 -11.26 -6.45
C VAL A 38 -4.71 -11.58 -4.99
N ARG A 39 -4.96 -12.82 -4.54
CA ARG A 39 -4.60 -13.24 -3.17
C ARG A 39 -3.09 -13.12 -2.93
N MET A 40 -2.27 -13.61 -3.87
CA MET A 40 -0.80 -13.51 -3.78
C MET A 40 -0.34 -12.06 -3.77
N MET A 41 -0.90 -11.19 -4.63
CA MET A 41 -0.58 -9.77 -4.66
C MET A 41 -0.90 -9.07 -3.34
N LEU A 42 -2.05 -9.38 -2.73
CA LEU A 42 -2.44 -8.82 -1.43
C LEU A 42 -1.53 -9.32 -0.30
N ASP A 43 -1.11 -10.58 -0.33
CA ASP A 43 -0.17 -11.14 0.64
C ASP A 43 1.25 -10.55 0.51
N ASP A 44 1.73 -10.33 -0.72
CA ASP A 44 3.01 -9.64 -0.97
C ASP A 44 2.97 -8.19 -0.49
N LEU A 45 1.86 -7.49 -0.76
CA LEU A 45 1.65 -6.13 -0.29
C LEU A 45 1.63 -6.08 1.24
N ARG A 46 0.93 -7.02 1.89
CA ARG A 46 0.90 -7.12 3.36
C ARG A 46 2.28 -7.35 3.95
N ARG A 47 3.06 -8.29 3.41
CA ARG A 47 4.45 -8.53 3.82
C ARG A 47 5.34 -7.28 3.68
N THR A 48 5.18 -6.55 2.58
CA THR A 48 5.92 -5.30 2.34
C THR A 48 5.60 -4.26 3.41
N ILE A 49 4.33 -4.15 3.80
CA ILE A 49 3.89 -3.19 4.82
C ILE A 49 4.38 -3.59 6.22
N ASP A 50 4.34 -4.87 6.55
CA ASP A 50 4.83 -5.38 7.83
C ASP A 50 6.33 -5.12 7.99
N ASP A 51 7.13 -5.39 6.94
CA ASP A 51 8.57 -5.09 6.94
C ASP A 51 8.86 -3.59 7.09
N LYS A 52 8.04 -2.74 6.45
CA LYS A 52 8.22 -1.28 6.45
C LYS A 52 7.35 -0.54 7.46
N TRP A 53 6.75 -1.23 8.43
CA TRP A 53 5.74 -0.67 9.34
C TRP A 53 6.18 0.64 10.03
N ARG A 54 7.37 0.64 10.64
CA ARG A 54 7.89 1.80 11.37
C ARG A 54 8.09 3.01 10.44
N MET A 55 8.62 2.77 9.24
CA MET A 55 8.81 3.82 8.24
C MET A 55 7.47 4.39 7.78
N LEU A 56 6.51 3.52 7.45
CA LEU A 56 5.18 3.94 6.98
C LEU A 56 4.38 4.67 8.05
N THR A 57 4.53 4.28 9.32
CA THR A 57 3.92 4.98 10.46
C THR A 57 4.37 6.44 10.53
N ALA A 58 5.66 6.70 10.29
CA ALA A 58 6.20 8.06 10.32
C ALA A 58 5.94 8.84 9.04
N ALA A 59 6.10 8.20 7.88
CA ALA A 59 6.11 8.86 6.58
C ALA A 59 4.74 8.95 5.89
N ALA A 60 3.88 7.96 6.09
CA ALA A 60 2.63 7.82 5.36
C ALA A 60 1.51 7.20 6.23
N PRO A 61 1.18 7.79 7.40
CA PRO A 61 0.24 7.19 8.35
C PRO A 61 -1.17 6.99 7.77
N ARG A 62 -1.63 7.89 6.90
CA ARG A 62 -2.93 7.75 6.22
C ARG A 62 -2.95 6.61 5.22
N THR A 63 -1.87 6.43 4.47
CA THR A 63 -1.69 5.28 3.57
C THR A 63 -1.72 3.98 4.37
N LEU A 64 -0.99 3.92 5.49
CA LEU A 64 -0.95 2.73 6.35
C LEU A 64 -2.34 2.38 6.92
N ALA A 65 -3.10 3.37 7.36
CA ALA A 65 -4.46 3.16 7.86
C ALA A 65 -5.38 2.55 6.79
N ALA A 66 -5.39 3.14 5.58
CA ALA A 66 -6.19 2.63 4.46
C ALA A 66 -5.78 1.19 4.08
N LEU A 67 -4.48 0.88 4.01
CA LEU A 67 -4.01 -0.47 3.72
C LEU A 67 -4.47 -1.50 4.76
N ARG A 68 -4.47 -1.15 6.05
CA ARG A 68 -4.98 -2.03 7.10
C ARG A 68 -6.47 -2.31 6.92
N CYS A 69 -7.27 -1.28 6.67
CA CYS A 69 -8.70 -1.44 6.39
C CYS A 69 -8.91 -2.32 5.14
N ALA A 70 -8.11 -2.12 4.09
CA ALA A 70 -8.18 -2.95 2.89
C ALA A 70 -7.98 -4.44 3.19
N PHE A 71 -7.01 -4.80 4.04
CA PHE A 71 -6.76 -6.20 4.42
C PHE A 71 -7.85 -6.78 5.32
N GLU A 72 -8.44 -5.98 6.20
CA GLU A 72 -9.61 -6.40 6.99
C GLU A 72 -10.81 -6.70 6.08
N TYR A 73 -11.04 -5.88 5.04
CA TYR A 73 -12.07 -6.14 4.05
C TYR A 73 -11.77 -7.38 3.19
N ALA A 74 -10.52 -7.57 2.75
CA ALA A 74 -10.11 -8.77 2.03
C ALA A 74 -10.36 -10.04 2.86
N GLY A 75 -10.00 -10.04 4.15
CA GLY A 75 -10.21 -11.17 5.06
C GLY A 75 -11.68 -11.46 5.38
N THR A 76 -12.59 -10.52 5.09
CA THR A 76 -14.04 -10.67 5.32
C THR A 76 -14.83 -10.85 4.03
N GLY A 77 -14.17 -11.10 2.89
CA GLY A 77 -14.84 -11.34 1.61
C GLY A 77 -15.54 -10.11 1.03
N ARG A 78 -14.96 -8.92 1.25
CA ARG A 78 -15.50 -7.62 0.84
C ARG A 78 -14.59 -6.94 -0.20
N PRO A 79 -14.56 -7.43 -1.45
CA PRO A 79 -13.60 -6.98 -2.46
C PRO A 79 -13.80 -5.52 -2.89
N ASP A 80 -15.03 -5.02 -2.93
CA ASP A 80 -15.31 -3.62 -3.31
C ASP A 80 -14.81 -2.62 -2.27
N GLN A 81 -15.00 -2.92 -0.99
CA GLN A 81 -14.47 -2.11 0.10
C GLN A 81 -12.95 -2.22 0.16
N CYS A 82 -12.39 -3.42 -0.06
CA CYS A 82 -10.95 -3.62 -0.19
C CYS A 82 -10.37 -2.73 -1.30
N ALA A 83 -10.95 -2.77 -2.51
CA ALA A 83 -10.53 -1.96 -3.65
C ALA A 83 -10.63 -0.47 -3.36
N SER A 84 -11.71 -0.02 -2.71
CA SER A 84 -11.90 1.38 -2.32
C SER A 84 -10.78 1.87 -1.40
N GLU A 85 -10.39 1.07 -0.42
CA GLU A 85 -9.30 1.41 0.50
C GLU A 85 -7.92 1.37 -0.17
N LEU A 86 -7.68 0.41 -1.09
CA LEU A 86 -6.45 0.39 -1.89
C LEU A 86 -6.33 1.63 -2.79
N VAL A 87 -7.44 2.11 -3.36
CA VAL A 87 -7.48 3.37 -4.12
C VAL A 87 -7.18 4.56 -3.21
N ALA A 88 -7.74 4.61 -2.00
CA ALA A 88 -7.45 5.66 -1.04
C ALA A 88 -5.95 5.67 -0.66
N ALA A 89 -5.37 4.52 -0.36
CA ALA A 89 -3.94 4.36 -0.09
C ALA A 89 -3.08 4.86 -1.24
N HIS A 90 -3.43 4.52 -2.49
CA HIS A 90 -2.74 4.99 -3.69
C HIS A 90 -2.79 6.51 -3.83
N ARG A 91 -3.97 7.13 -3.62
CA ARG A 91 -4.12 8.60 -3.66
C ARG A 91 -3.29 9.29 -2.58
N HIS A 92 -3.25 8.75 -1.37
CA HIS A 92 -2.42 9.29 -0.30
C HIS A 92 -0.92 9.23 -0.63
N LEU A 93 -0.45 8.11 -1.20
CA LEU A 93 0.94 8.00 -1.67
C LEU A 93 1.24 8.99 -2.79
N ALA A 94 0.35 9.14 -3.77
CA ALA A 94 0.52 10.10 -4.86
C ALA A 94 0.65 11.53 -4.33
N ALA A 95 -0.12 11.91 -3.31
CA ALA A 95 -0.02 13.23 -2.69
C ALA A 95 1.35 13.47 -2.02
N ILE A 96 1.88 12.46 -1.32
CA ILE A 96 3.20 12.53 -0.66
C ILE A 96 4.34 12.56 -1.69
N LEU A 97 4.23 11.81 -2.78
CA LEU A 97 5.28 11.71 -3.80
C LEU A 97 5.37 12.95 -4.71
N ASN A 98 4.31 13.75 -4.76
CA ASN A 98 4.22 14.97 -5.56
C ASN A 98 4.34 16.27 -4.74
N SER A 99 4.55 16.17 -3.43
CA SER A 99 4.82 17.30 -2.53
C SER A 99 6.31 17.58 -2.42
#